data_AF-A0A7W7CJN8-F1
#
_entry.id   AF-A0A7W7CJN8-F1
#
_cell.length_a   1.000
_cell.length_b   1.000
_cell.length_c   1.000
_cell.angle_alpha   90.00
_cell.angle_beta   90.00
_cell.angle_gamma   90.00
#
_symmetry.space_group_name_H-M   'P 1'
#
loop_
_entity.id
_entity.type
_entity.pdbx_description
1 polymer ?
#
loop_
_entity_poly.entity_id
_entity_poly.type
_entity_poly.pdbx_seq_one_letter_code
_entity_poly.pdbx_strand_id
1 'polypeptide(L)'
;MSEPDISPVLRQVRERATALPGGTITWRTWHCLLWWCRLGEGRTRFRARWLRENREIIETAAKDNDLPPEVLAGVAYQEVGEKPMVLDDIVDWLRRNVPQRLLPGRAAGNPDYTSYGPMAIQVRRGAEALGYDPGALGAGQRREIIATLKEPRQGIYVAAIHLAGLRREAGFVGELGEGQGAELTARYNGGPYWRGRQAQRYARRYRESLPVLRELLGS
;
A
#
# COMPACT_ATOMS: atom_id res chain seq x y z
N MET A 1 9.89 -29.25 2.12
CA MET A 1 8.76 -28.29 2.02
C MET A 1 8.65 -27.90 0.56
N SER A 2 7.50 -28.10 -0.08
CA SER A 2 7.28 -27.67 -1.47
C SER A 2 7.33 -26.14 -1.57
N GLU A 3 7.90 -25.61 -2.66
CA GLU A 3 7.84 -24.18 -2.94
C GLU A 3 6.39 -23.71 -3.01
N PRO A 4 6.07 -22.51 -2.49
CA PRO A 4 4.72 -21.96 -2.59
C PRO A 4 4.37 -21.76 -4.07
N ASP A 5 3.14 -22.12 -4.45
CA ASP A 5 2.62 -21.82 -5.79
C ASP A 5 2.53 -20.29 -5.99
N ILE A 6 3.43 -19.76 -6.81
CA ILE A 6 3.55 -18.33 -7.12
C ILE A 6 2.60 -18.01 -8.28
N SER A 7 1.68 -17.08 -8.05
CA SER A 7 0.73 -16.69 -9.08
C SER A 7 1.44 -16.03 -10.26
N PRO A 8 0.90 -16.16 -11.49
CA PRO A 8 1.45 -15.47 -12.66
C PRO A 8 1.55 -13.95 -12.46
N VAL A 9 0.57 -13.36 -11.78
CA VAL A 9 0.56 -11.92 -11.46
C VAL A 9 1.72 -11.56 -10.54
N LEU A 10 1.97 -12.36 -9.49
CA LEU A 10 3.08 -12.10 -8.59
C LEU A 10 4.44 -12.20 -9.30
N ARG A 11 4.60 -13.16 -10.21
CA ARG A 11 5.81 -13.26 -11.04
C ARG A 11 6.02 -12.01 -11.89
N GLN A 12 4.97 -11.55 -12.57
CA GLN A 12 5.02 -10.33 -13.37
C GLN A 12 5.33 -9.08 -12.53
N VAL A 13 4.72 -8.95 -11.34
CA VAL A 13 5.01 -7.86 -10.40
C VAL A 13 6.48 -7.85 -10.02
N ARG A 14 7.08 -9.01 -9.73
CA ARG A 14 8.50 -9.12 -9.39
C ARG A 14 9.39 -8.71 -10.54
N GLU A 15 9.15 -9.25 -11.74
CA GLU A 15 9.92 -8.93 -12.95
C GLU A 15 9.91 -7.43 -13.24
N ARG A 16 8.72 -6.82 -13.26
CA ARG A 16 8.57 -5.37 -13.51
C ARG A 16 9.18 -4.52 -12.41
N ALA A 17 8.99 -4.88 -11.15
CA ALA A 17 9.56 -4.15 -10.01
C ALA A 17 11.09 -4.19 -10.01
N THR A 18 11.70 -5.31 -10.37
CA THR A 18 13.17 -5.43 -10.42
C THR A 18 13.82 -4.66 -11.55
N ALA A 19 13.09 -4.38 -12.62
CA ALA A 19 13.59 -3.64 -13.78
C ALA A 19 13.67 -2.12 -13.55
N LEU A 20 13.03 -1.61 -12.49
CA LEU A 20 12.92 -0.17 -12.23
C LEU A 20 13.74 0.24 -10.98
N PRO A 21 14.31 1.47 -10.99
CA PRO A 21 14.98 2.02 -9.82
C PRO A 21 14.00 2.34 -8.69
N GLY A 22 14.54 2.65 -7.52
CA GLY A 22 13.78 2.97 -6.31
C GLY A 22 13.75 1.82 -5.30
N GLY A 23 12.86 1.94 -4.31
CA GLY A 23 12.73 0.98 -3.21
C GLY A 23 13.89 0.93 -2.22
N THR A 24 14.83 1.88 -2.27
CA THR A 24 15.98 1.95 -1.36
C THR A 24 15.62 2.63 -0.04
N ILE A 25 14.72 3.63 -0.06
CA ILE A 25 14.20 4.21 1.18
C ILE A 25 13.13 3.29 1.75
N THR A 26 13.57 2.46 2.70
CA THR A 26 12.66 1.75 3.58
C THR A 26 12.31 2.65 4.75
N TRP A 27 11.02 2.94 4.85
CA TRP A 27 10.47 3.49 6.06
C TRP A 27 10.66 2.47 7.21
N ARG A 28 10.88 2.92 8.45
CA ARG A 28 11.19 2.05 9.62
C ARG A 28 10.65 2.71 10.89
N THR A 29 10.44 1.94 11.96
CA THR A 29 9.94 2.47 13.25
C THR A 29 10.87 3.49 13.90
N TRP A 30 12.17 3.45 13.65
CA TRP A 30 13.08 4.52 14.10
C TRP A 30 12.69 5.89 13.54
N HIS A 31 12.17 5.98 12.32
CA HIS A 31 11.66 7.25 11.76
C HIS A 31 10.46 7.79 12.56
N CYS A 32 9.60 6.92 13.09
CA CYS A 32 8.50 7.33 13.96
C CYS A 32 8.99 7.87 15.31
N LEU A 33 10.00 7.21 15.91
CA LEU A 33 10.65 7.67 17.14
C LEU A 33 11.28 9.05 16.95
N LEU A 34 12.03 9.23 15.85
CA LEU A 34 12.62 10.53 15.49
C LEU A 34 11.54 11.61 15.37
N TRP A 35 10.46 11.36 14.63
CA TRP A 35 9.37 12.34 14.50
C TRP A 35 8.66 12.64 15.80
N TRP A 36 8.43 11.64 16.65
CA TRP A 36 7.83 11.84 17.99
C TRP A 36 8.70 12.77 18.83
N CYS A 37 10.02 12.57 18.79
CA CYS A 37 10.98 13.41 19.49
C CYS A 37 11.28 14.73 18.77
N ARG A 38 10.63 15.01 17.63
CA ARG A 38 10.91 16.15 16.74
C ARG A 38 12.37 16.23 16.25
N LEU A 39 13.00 15.06 16.11
CA LEU A 39 14.37 14.90 15.62
C LEU A 39 14.36 14.39 14.17
N GLY A 40 15.47 14.63 13.46
CA GLY A 40 15.66 14.17 12.08
C GLY A 40 14.83 14.93 11.05
N GLU A 41 14.69 14.34 9.85
CA GLU A 41 13.88 14.90 8.77
C GLU A 41 12.39 14.84 9.12
N GLY A 42 11.64 15.94 8.93
CA GLY A 42 10.19 15.94 9.15
C GLY A 42 9.40 15.05 8.18
N ARG A 43 8.25 14.53 8.62
CA ARG A 43 7.39 13.59 7.87
C ARG A 43 7.08 14.02 6.44
N THR A 44 6.76 15.30 6.23
CA THR A 44 6.45 15.84 4.89
C THR A 44 7.64 15.75 3.93
N ARG A 45 8.85 16.06 4.43
CA ARG A 45 10.08 15.97 3.62
C ARG A 45 10.41 14.52 3.28
N PHE A 46 10.27 13.62 4.26
CA PHE A 46 10.45 12.19 4.05
C PHE A 46 9.50 11.65 2.97
N ARG A 47 8.20 11.99 3.02
CA ARG A 47 7.21 11.61 2.00
C ARG A 47 7.58 12.09 0.62
N ALA A 48 7.96 13.36 0.49
CA ALA A 48 8.37 13.94 -0.78
C ALA A 48 9.61 13.24 -1.33
N ARG A 49 10.60 12.94 -0.48
CA ARG A 49 11.81 12.19 -0.89
C ARG A 49 11.48 10.77 -1.32
N TRP A 50 10.63 10.06 -0.57
CA TRP A 50 10.18 8.70 -0.92
C TRP A 50 9.44 8.69 -2.26
N LEU A 51 8.55 9.65 -2.51
CA LEU A 51 7.86 9.77 -3.80
C LEU A 51 8.83 10.06 -4.95
N ARG A 52 9.78 10.98 -4.79
CA ARG A 52 10.77 11.29 -5.84
C ARG A 52 11.62 10.08 -6.20
N GLU A 53 12.06 9.33 -5.20
CA GLU A 53 12.86 8.13 -5.41
C GLU A 53 12.07 7.01 -6.11
N ASN A 54 10.77 6.90 -5.81
CA ASN A 54 9.89 5.89 -6.39
C ASN A 54 9.05 6.44 -7.55
N ARG A 55 9.42 7.60 -8.13
CA ARG A 55 8.62 8.28 -9.17
C ARG A 55 8.41 7.39 -10.38
N GLU A 56 9.48 6.85 -10.94
CA GLU A 56 9.44 6.05 -12.18
C GLU A 56 8.57 4.80 -12.01
N ILE A 57 8.65 4.14 -10.85
CA ILE A 57 7.81 2.97 -10.57
C ILE A 57 6.35 3.35 -10.32
N ILE A 58 6.07 4.50 -9.70
CA ILE A 58 4.69 4.99 -9.54
C ILE A 58 4.09 5.30 -10.90
N GLU A 59 4.79 6.05 -11.75
CA GLU A 59 4.32 6.40 -13.10
C GLU A 59 4.11 5.16 -13.95
N THR A 60 5.06 4.23 -13.94
CA THR A 60 4.96 2.99 -14.72
C THR A 60 3.84 2.10 -14.21
N ALA A 61 3.75 1.86 -12.90
CA ALA A 61 2.71 1.03 -12.31
C ALA A 61 1.31 1.62 -12.53
N ALA A 62 1.17 2.95 -12.44
CA ALA A 62 -0.09 3.63 -12.73
C ALA A 62 -0.49 3.48 -14.21
N LYS A 63 0.45 3.73 -15.13
CA LYS A 63 0.24 3.59 -16.58
C LYS A 63 -0.16 2.15 -16.96
N ASP A 64 0.57 1.17 -16.43
CA ASP A 64 0.30 -0.26 -16.67
C ASP A 64 -1.10 -0.71 -16.22
N ASN A 65 -1.71 0.05 -15.31
CA ASN A 65 -3.02 -0.25 -14.72
C ASN A 65 -4.11 0.74 -15.12
N ASP A 66 -3.86 1.57 -16.14
CA ASP A 66 -4.77 2.62 -16.59
C ASP A 66 -5.22 3.51 -15.41
N LEU A 67 -4.26 4.15 -14.74
CA LEU A 67 -4.50 5.09 -13.65
C LEU A 67 -3.72 6.38 -13.87
N PRO A 68 -4.25 7.55 -13.50
CA PRO A 68 -3.44 8.75 -13.37
C PRO A 68 -2.36 8.53 -12.30
N PRO A 69 -1.08 8.85 -12.58
CA PRO A 69 0.01 8.70 -11.62
C PRO A 69 -0.27 9.39 -10.28
N GLU A 70 -0.99 10.52 -10.28
CA GLU A 70 -1.34 11.27 -9.09
C GLU A 70 -2.25 10.47 -8.14
N VAL A 71 -3.13 9.60 -8.65
CA VAL A 71 -3.98 8.76 -7.81
C VAL A 71 -3.13 7.80 -6.97
N LEU A 72 -2.20 7.11 -7.62
CA LEU A 72 -1.29 6.17 -6.95
C LEU A 72 -0.31 6.90 -6.03
N ALA A 73 0.27 8.02 -6.48
CA ALA A 73 1.13 8.87 -5.67
C ALA A 73 0.40 9.46 -4.46
N GLY A 74 -0.88 9.79 -4.59
CA GLY A 74 -1.70 10.32 -3.52
C GLY A 74 -2.02 9.29 -2.43
N VAL A 75 -2.19 8.02 -2.80
CA VAL A 75 -2.24 6.91 -1.83
C VAL A 75 -0.89 6.80 -1.12
N ALA A 76 0.21 6.72 -1.87
CA ALA A 76 1.55 6.63 -1.28
C ALA A 76 1.86 7.79 -0.34
N TYR A 77 1.53 9.03 -0.72
CA TYR A 77 1.75 10.23 0.09
C TYR A 77 1.01 10.19 1.42
N GLN A 78 -0.18 9.60 1.45
CA GLN A 78 -0.98 9.47 2.67
C GLN A 78 -0.50 8.32 3.55
N GLU A 79 -0.13 7.17 2.99
CA GLU A 79 0.28 5.98 3.75
C GLU A 79 1.72 6.07 4.26
N VAL A 80 2.65 6.57 3.43
CA VAL A 80 4.07 6.62 3.77
C VAL A 80 4.28 7.49 5.01
N GLY A 81 4.76 6.87 6.08
CA GLY A 81 5.03 7.54 7.34
C GLY A 81 3.79 7.89 8.19
N GLU A 82 2.61 7.29 7.98
CA GLU A 82 1.45 7.49 8.88
C GLU A 82 1.45 6.60 10.13
N LYS A 83 1.47 5.26 9.98
CA LYS A 83 1.54 4.33 11.13
C LYS A 83 3.00 3.99 11.43
N PRO A 84 3.38 3.23 12.49
CA PRO A 84 4.70 2.59 12.66
C PRO A 84 4.71 1.13 12.13
N MET A 85 5.63 0.76 11.23
CA MET A 85 5.65 -0.54 10.55
C MET A 85 5.94 -1.69 11.53
N VAL A 86 6.39 -1.34 12.73
CA VAL A 86 6.88 -2.27 13.76
C VAL A 86 5.85 -2.56 14.84
N LEU A 87 4.72 -1.84 14.87
CA LEU A 87 3.56 -2.44 15.56
C LEU A 87 3.19 -3.78 14.90
N ASP A 88 3.42 -3.91 13.59
CA ASP A 88 3.04 -5.11 12.83
C ASP A 88 4.07 -6.25 12.93
N ASP A 89 5.39 -5.97 12.98
CA ASP A 89 6.40 -7.00 13.29
C ASP A 89 6.28 -7.50 14.75
N ILE A 90 5.92 -6.61 15.68
CA ILE A 90 5.58 -6.99 17.06
C ILE A 90 4.29 -7.81 17.10
N VAL A 91 3.25 -7.43 16.35
CA VAL A 91 2.00 -8.21 16.24
C VAL A 91 2.24 -9.59 15.64
N ASP A 92 3.04 -9.69 14.57
CA ASP A 92 3.38 -10.98 13.96
C ASP A 92 4.30 -11.83 14.83
N TRP A 93 5.21 -11.21 15.59
CA TRP A 93 5.99 -11.92 16.62
C TRP A 93 5.09 -12.41 17.75
N LEU A 94 4.20 -11.57 18.27
CA LEU A 94 3.24 -11.92 19.30
C LEU A 94 2.36 -13.08 18.82
N ARG A 95 1.77 -13.01 17.62
CA ARG A 95 0.95 -14.10 17.06
C ARG A 95 1.70 -15.43 16.92
N ARG A 96 3.01 -15.38 16.67
CA ARG A 96 3.85 -16.58 16.53
C ARG A 96 4.31 -17.16 17.87
N ASN A 97 4.49 -16.31 18.90
CA ASN A 97 5.15 -16.69 20.15
C ASN A 97 4.26 -16.61 21.38
N VAL A 98 3.06 -16.03 21.26
CA VAL A 98 2.11 -15.84 22.36
C VAL A 98 0.82 -16.60 22.04
N PRO A 99 0.33 -17.45 22.96
CA PRO A 99 -0.94 -18.16 22.78
C PRO A 99 -2.08 -17.20 22.43
N GLN A 100 -2.93 -17.57 21.49
CA GLN A 100 -3.97 -16.69 20.93
C GLN A 100 -4.90 -16.07 21.99
N ARG A 101 -5.19 -16.80 23.06
CA ARG A 101 -5.98 -16.34 24.22
C ARG A 101 -5.35 -15.19 25.02
N LEU A 102 -4.05 -14.96 24.84
CA LEU A 102 -3.25 -13.95 25.54
C LEU A 102 -2.85 -12.78 24.62
N LEU A 103 -3.28 -12.81 23.35
CA LEU A 103 -2.97 -11.74 22.40
C LEU A 103 -3.88 -10.53 22.66
N PRO A 104 -3.32 -9.33 22.88
CA PRO A 104 -4.13 -8.13 23.05
C PRO A 104 -4.49 -7.48 21.69
N GLY A 105 -5.69 -6.91 21.59
CA GLY A 105 -6.07 -5.97 20.51
C GLY A 105 -5.93 -6.54 19.09
N ARG A 106 -5.26 -5.82 18.19
CA ARG A 106 -5.07 -6.22 16.77
C ARG A 106 -4.36 -7.57 16.61
N ALA A 107 -3.54 -8.00 17.58
CA ALA A 107 -2.85 -9.28 17.51
C ALA A 107 -3.81 -10.48 17.63
N ALA A 108 -4.94 -10.33 18.34
CA ALA A 108 -5.99 -11.34 18.41
C ALA A 108 -6.92 -11.39 17.17
N GLY A 109 -6.89 -10.34 16.33
CA GLY A 109 -7.72 -10.25 15.13
C GLY A 109 -7.21 -11.12 13.98
N ASN A 110 -8.04 -11.33 12.96
CA ASN A 110 -7.68 -12.13 11.78
C ASN A 110 -6.50 -11.48 11.01
N PRO A 111 -5.38 -12.21 10.77
CA PRO A 111 -4.18 -11.69 10.09
C PRO A 111 -4.43 -11.11 8.70
N ASP A 112 -5.51 -11.53 8.05
CA ASP A 112 -5.80 -11.21 6.66
C ASP A 112 -6.26 -9.76 6.49
N TYR A 113 -6.65 -9.13 7.61
CA TYR A 113 -6.99 -7.71 7.72
C TYR A 113 -5.82 -6.84 8.20
N THR A 114 -4.65 -7.42 8.45
CA THR A 114 -3.42 -6.68 8.74
C THR A 114 -2.85 -6.10 7.45
N SER A 115 -2.57 -4.79 7.47
CA SER A 115 -1.95 -4.05 6.38
C SER A 115 -0.42 -4.13 6.47
N TYR A 116 0.27 -4.28 5.34
CA TYR A 116 1.73 -4.38 5.29
C TYR A 116 2.36 -3.37 4.31
N GLY A 117 3.59 -2.99 4.62
CA GLY A 117 4.46 -2.19 3.76
C GLY A 117 4.09 -0.71 3.65
N PRO A 118 4.82 0.04 2.81
CA PRO A 118 4.65 1.48 2.66
C PRO A 118 3.29 1.88 2.07
N MET A 119 2.64 0.97 1.34
CA MET A 119 1.31 1.18 0.75
C MET A 119 0.16 0.72 1.65
N ALA A 120 0.47 0.17 2.83
CA ALA A 120 -0.51 -0.28 3.84
C ALA A 120 -1.62 -1.21 3.29
N ILE A 121 -1.27 -2.12 2.39
CA ILE A 121 -2.22 -3.05 1.77
C ILE A 121 -2.51 -4.21 2.71
N GLN A 122 -3.78 -4.55 2.90
CA GLN A 122 -4.19 -5.74 3.66
C GLN A 122 -3.80 -7.02 2.92
N VAL A 123 -3.36 -8.07 3.64
CA VAL A 123 -2.99 -9.37 3.01
C VAL A 123 -4.11 -9.90 2.12
N ARG A 124 -5.36 -9.82 2.57
CA ARG A 124 -6.52 -10.20 1.77
C ARG A 124 -6.59 -9.44 0.44
N ARG A 125 -6.39 -8.12 0.46
CA ARG A 125 -6.43 -7.27 -0.75
C ARG A 125 -5.22 -7.51 -1.64
N GLY A 126 -4.05 -7.75 -1.05
CA GLY A 126 -2.86 -8.19 -1.77
C GLY A 126 -3.08 -9.52 -2.47
N ALA A 127 -3.73 -10.49 -1.80
CA ALA A 127 -4.09 -11.77 -2.38
C ALA A 127 -5.03 -11.61 -3.58
N GLU A 128 -6.12 -10.86 -3.42
CA GLU A 128 -7.08 -10.55 -4.49
C GLU A 128 -6.37 -9.87 -5.68
N ALA A 129 -5.51 -8.87 -5.43
CA ALA A 129 -4.75 -8.17 -6.47
C ALA A 129 -3.74 -9.08 -7.19
N LEU A 130 -3.13 -10.02 -6.46
CA LEU A 130 -2.17 -10.98 -7.00
C LEU A 130 -2.85 -12.21 -7.62
N GLY A 131 -4.18 -12.24 -7.73
CA GLY A 131 -4.92 -13.32 -8.37
C GLY A 131 -5.03 -14.61 -7.53
N TYR A 132 -4.80 -14.53 -6.23
CA TYR A 132 -5.06 -15.63 -5.30
C TYR A 132 -6.51 -15.59 -4.78
N ASP A 133 -7.04 -16.75 -4.40
CA ASP A 133 -8.27 -16.81 -3.60
C ASP A 133 -7.96 -16.49 -2.13
N PRO A 134 -8.42 -15.35 -1.58
CA PRO A 134 -8.18 -15.00 -0.19
C PRO A 134 -8.79 -16.00 0.81
N GLY A 135 -9.85 -16.74 0.42
CA GLY A 135 -10.52 -17.73 1.26
C GLY A 135 -9.75 -19.04 1.40
N ALA A 136 -8.76 -19.29 0.54
CA ALA A 136 -8.04 -20.56 0.44
C ALA A 136 -6.51 -20.40 0.49
N LEU A 137 -6.00 -19.32 1.11
CA LEU A 137 -4.56 -19.04 1.18
C LEU A 137 -3.79 -20.05 2.05
N GLY A 138 -2.84 -20.75 1.43
CA GLY A 138 -1.84 -21.53 2.15
C GLY A 138 -0.84 -20.65 2.92
N ALA A 139 -0.23 -21.19 3.97
CA ALA A 139 0.74 -20.46 4.80
C ALA A 139 1.97 -19.96 4.01
N GLY A 140 2.39 -20.71 2.98
CA GLY A 140 3.45 -20.30 2.06
C GLY A 140 3.06 -19.07 1.23
N GLN A 141 1.91 -19.12 0.56
CA GLN A 141 1.38 -17.99 -0.22
C GLN A 141 1.21 -16.73 0.65
N ARG A 142 0.69 -16.88 1.87
CA ARG A 142 0.55 -15.77 2.82
C ARG A 142 1.89 -15.10 3.12
N ARG A 143 2.96 -15.87 3.33
CA ARG A 143 4.31 -15.32 3.56
C ARG A 143 4.84 -14.60 2.33
N GLU A 144 4.66 -15.17 1.14
CA GLU A 144 5.06 -14.53 -0.12
C GLU A 144 4.33 -13.21 -0.34
N ILE A 145 3.01 -13.17 -0.11
CA ILE A 145 2.22 -11.93 -0.20
C ILE A 145 2.77 -10.90 0.79
N ILE A 146 2.98 -11.25 2.06
CA ILE A 146 3.51 -10.31 3.06
C ILE A 146 4.89 -9.78 2.65
N ALA A 147 5.79 -10.64 2.16
CA ALA A 147 7.11 -10.24 1.70
C ALA A 147 7.02 -9.26 0.52
N THR A 148 6.15 -9.54 -0.44
CA THR A 148 5.87 -8.69 -1.59
C THR A 148 5.27 -7.35 -1.18
N LEU A 149 4.34 -7.32 -0.22
CA LEU A 149 3.77 -6.06 0.27
C LEU A 149 4.80 -5.19 1.00
N LYS A 150 5.76 -5.81 1.70
CA LYS A 150 6.83 -5.10 2.43
C LYS A 150 7.91 -4.52 1.53
N GLU A 151 8.18 -5.14 0.37
CA GLU A 151 9.13 -4.60 -0.61
C GLU A 151 8.49 -3.39 -1.31
N PRO A 152 9.09 -2.19 -1.25
CA PRO A 152 8.41 -0.96 -1.70
C PRO A 152 7.96 -0.99 -3.16
N ARG A 153 8.80 -1.50 -4.06
CA ARG A 153 8.54 -1.49 -5.50
C ARG A 153 7.39 -2.43 -5.85
N GLN A 154 7.44 -3.65 -5.31
CA GLN A 154 6.36 -4.63 -5.45
C GLN A 154 5.06 -4.12 -4.80
N GLY A 155 5.14 -3.52 -3.61
CA GLY A 155 4.00 -2.93 -2.92
C GLY A 155 3.29 -1.84 -3.74
N ILE A 156 4.05 -0.99 -4.46
CA ILE A 156 3.49 0.02 -5.36
C ILE A 156 2.71 -0.62 -6.50
N TYR A 157 3.25 -1.66 -7.14
CA TYR A 157 2.52 -2.40 -8.18
C TYR A 157 1.25 -3.06 -7.65
N VAL A 158 1.31 -3.70 -6.48
CA VAL A 158 0.13 -4.31 -5.88
C VAL A 158 -0.93 -3.24 -5.54
N ALA A 159 -0.51 -2.06 -5.08
CA ALA A 159 -1.44 -0.92 -4.86
C ALA A 159 -2.10 -0.48 -6.16
N ALA A 160 -1.35 -0.37 -7.25
CA ALA A 160 -1.86 0.01 -8.57
C ALA A 160 -2.89 -1.01 -9.09
N ILE A 161 -2.58 -2.31 -8.99
CA ILE A 161 -3.50 -3.39 -9.39
C ILE A 161 -4.77 -3.35 -8.53
N HIS A 162 -4.63 -3.13 -7.22
CA HIS A 162 -5.78 -3.01 -6.33
C HIS A 162 -6.67 -1.81 -6.70
N LEU A 163 -6.08 -0.63 -6.95
CA LEU A 163 -6.80 0.57 -7.39
C LEU A 163 -7.51 0.36 -8.74
N ALA A 164 -6.89 -0.35 -9.68
CA ALA A 164 -7.54 -0.72 -10.94
C ALA A 164 -8.74 -1.65 -10.72
N GLY A 165 -8.65 -2.57 -9.75
CA GLY A 165 -9.81 -3.35 -9.29
C GLY A 165 -10.94 -2.45 -8.78
N LEU A 166 -10.62 -1.51 -7.89
CA LEU A 166 -11.59 -0.55 -7.37
C LEU A 166 -12.19 0.36 -8.46
N ARG A 167 -11.39 0.73 -9.47
CA ARG A 167 -11.86 1.48 -10.65
C ARG A 167 -12.92 0.69 -11.42
N ARG A 168 -12.68 -0.60 -11.67
CA ARG A 168 -13.65 -1.49 -12.32
C ARG A 168 -14.92 -1.64 -11.48
N GLU A 169 -14.79 -1.87 -10.17
CA GLU A 169 -15.94 -1.97 -9.25
C GLU A 169 -16.77 -0.68 -9.19
N ALA A 170 -16.12 0.48 -9.35
CA ALA A 170 -16.80 1.77 -9.40
C ALA A 170 -17.46 2.06 -10.76
N GLY A 171 -17.19 1.25 -11.78
CA GLY A 171 -17.71 1.45 -13.14
C GLY A 171 -17.09 2.64 -13.87
N PHE A 172 -15.89 3.07 -13.48
CA PHE A 172 -15.24 4.22 -14.10
C PHE A 172 -14.57 3.86 -15.42
N VAL A 173 -15.03 4.49 -16.49
CA VAL A 173 -14.55 4.33 -17.87
C VAL A 173 -13.85 5.61 -18.35
N GLY A 174 -12.89 5.47 -19.25
CA GLY A 174 -12.13 6.60 -19.79
C GLY A 174 -11.17 7.25 -18.77
N GLU A 175 -10.68 8.44 -19.12
CA GLU A 175 -9.77 9.19 -18.26
C GLU A 175 -10.43 9.57 -16.93
N LEU A 176 -9.70 9.37 -15.83
CA LEU A 176 -10.19 9.69 -14.50
C LEU A 176 -9.97 11.16 -14.17
N GLY A 177 -11.05 11.88 -13.92
CA GLY A 177 -10.99 13.22 -13.35
C GLY A 177 -10.61 13.20 -11.86
N GLU A 178 -10.25 14.36 -11.31
CA GLU A 178 -9.89 14.52 -9.88
C GLU A 178 -10.98 14.01 -8.92
N GLY A 179 -12.25 14.15 -9.32
CA GLY A 179 -13.40 13.65 -8.57
C GLY A 179 -13.39 12.13 -8.41
N GLN A 180 -13.18 11.41 -9.52
CA GLN A 180 -13.09 9.95 -9.55
C GLN A 180 -11.81 9.45 -8.88
N GLY A 181 -10.69 10.14 -9.08
CA GLY A 181 -9.45 9.86 -8.36
C GLY A 181 -9.63 9.95 -6.84
N ALA A 182 -10.33 10.99 -6.36
CA ALA A 182 -10.63 11.15 -4.94
C ALA A 182 -11.53 10.02 -4.41
N GLU A 183 -12.52 9.57 -5.18
CA GLU A 183 -13.34 8.42 -4.80
C GLU A 183 -12.52 7.13 -4.72
N LEU A 184 -11.60 6.88 -5.67
CA LEU A 184 -10.73 5.70 -5.62
C LEU A 184 -9.85 5.70 -4.38
N THR A 185 -9.26 6.83 -4.00
CA THR A 185 -8.48 6.92 -2.76
C THR A 185 -9.36 6.69 -1.52
N ALA A 186 -10.62 7.15 -1.53
CA ALA A 186 -11.58 6.85 -0.46
C ALA A 186 -11.89 5.35 -0.36
N ARG A 187 -12.08 4.69 -1.50
CA ARG A 187 -12.33 3.24 -1.60
C ARG A 187 -11.13 2.43 -1.14
N TYR A 188 -9.92 2.87 -1.49
CA TYR A 188 -8.67 2.27 -1.02
C TYR A 188 -8.59 2.28 0.51
N ASN A 189 -8.91 3.43 1.14
CA ASN A 189 -8.83 3.58 2.59
C ASN A 189 -10.00 2.92 3.36
N GLY A 190 -11.22 3.07 2.85
CA GLY A 190 -12.46 2.69 3.56
C GLY A 190 -13.07 1.37 3.14
N GLY A 191 -12.64 0.79 2.02
CA GLY A 191 -13.25 -0.40 1.43
C GLY A 191 -14.77 -0.24 1.26
N PRO A 192 -15.59 -1.19 1.74
CA PRO A 192 -17.07 -1.08 1.69
C PRO A 192 -17.64 0.16 2.37
N TYR A 193 -16.89 0.77 3.31
CA TYR A 193 -17.32 1.93 4.10
C TYR A 193 -16.74 3.25 3.56
N TRP A 194 -16.34 3.30 2.29
CA TRP A 194 -15.69 4.47 1.68
C TRP A 194 -16.52 5.77 1.72
N ARG A 195 -17.84 5.68 1.88
CA ARG A 195 -18.73 6.83 2.08
C ARG A 195 -18.66 7.43 3.50
N GLY A 196 -18.02 6.73 4.44
CA GLY A 196 -17.87 7.17 5.82
C GLY A 196 -16.92 8.37 5.97
N ARG A 197 -17.05 9.09 7.10
CA ARG A 197 -16.32 10.34 7.37
C ARG A 197 -14.80 10.21 7.23
N GLN A 198 -14.23 9.07 7.66
CA GLN A 198 -12.78 8.82 7.60
C GLN A 198 -12.27 8.72 6.16
N ALA A 199 -12.91 7.88 5.35
CA ALA A 199 -12.52 7.69 3.95
C ALA A 199 -12.75 8.96 3.11
N GLN A 200 -13.82 9.71 3.39
CA GLN A 200 -14.04 11.01 2.75
C GLN A 200 -12.99 12.06 3.16
N ARG A 201 -12.44 11.98 4.38
CA ARG A 201 -11.28 12.81 4.76
C ARG A 201 -10.04 12.41 3.97
N TYR A 202 -9.84 11.13 3.70
CA TYR A 202 -8.75 10.63 2.84
C TYR A 202 -8.87 11.18 1.41
N ALA A 203 -10.08 11.19 0.86
CA ALA A 203 -10.39 11.78 -0.45
C ALA A 203 -10.09 13.29 -0.52
N ARG A 204 -10.43 14.03 0.53
CA ARG A 204 -10.13 15.48 0.62
C ARG A 204 -8.63 15.74 0.69
N ARG A 205 -7.90 15.00 1.52
CA ARG A 205 -6.43 15.09 1.61
C ARG A 205 -5.76 14.80 0.28
N TYR A 206 -6.27 13.81 -0.47
CA TYR A 206 -5.80 13.56 -1.83
C TYR A 206 -5.94 14.82 -2.71
N ARG A 207 -7.14 15.42 -2.76
CA ARG A 207 -7.37 16.65 -3.56
C ARG A 207 -6.46 17.81 -3.12
N GLU A 208 -6.33 18.02 -1.81
CA GLU A 208 -5.44 19.03 -1.23
C GLU A 208 -3.97 18.80 -1.59
N SER A 209 -3.56 17.54 -1.79
CA SER A 209 -2.20 17.17 -2.16
C SER A 209 -1.90 17.25 -3.66
N LEU A 210 -2.91 17.35 -4.54
CA LEU A 210 -2.70 17.33 -5.99
C LEU A 210 -1.63 18.31 -6.50
N PRO A 211 -1.57 19.58 -6.05
CA PRO A 211 -0.52 20.50 -6.50
C PRO A 211 0.89 19.99 -6.16
N VAL A 212 1.09 19.46 -4.96
CA VAL A 212 2.40 18.93 -4.55
C VAL A 212 2.74 17.63 -5.26
N LEU A 213 1.74 16.78 -5.53
CA LEU A 213 1.95 15.52 -6.24
C LEU A 213 2.38 15.79 -7.68
N ARG A 214 1.71 16.74 -8.36
CA ARG A 214 2.06 17.16 -9.71
C ARG A 214 3.48 17.70 -9.81
N GLU A 215 3.88 18.54 -8.86
CA GLU A 215 5.27 19.01 -8.77
C GLU A 215 6.27 17.87 -8.58
N LEU A 216 5.97 16.93 -7.67
CA LEU A 216 6.87 15.79 -7.37
C LEU A 216 6.97 14.79 -8.53
N LEU A 217 5.91 14.66 -9.31
CA LEU A 217 5.82 13.81 -10.50
C LEU A 217 6.20 14.53 -11.80
N GLY A 218 6.52 15.83 -11.75
CA GLY A 218 6.89 16.62 -12.93
C GLY A 218 5.82 16.66 -14.02
N SER A 219 4.54 16.68 -13.61
CA SER A 219 3.34 16.67 -14.47
C SER A 219 2.57 17.98 -14.39
#